data_AF-A0A9E2R6I9-F1
#
_entry.id   AF-A0A9E2R6I9-F1
#
_cell.length_a   1.000
_cell.length_b   1.000
_cell.length_c   1.000
_cell.angle_alpha   90.00
_cell.angle_beta   90.00
_cell.angle_gamma   90.00
#
_symmetry.space_group_name_H-M   'P 1'
#
loop_
_entity.id
_entity.type
_entity.pdbx_description
1 polymer ?
#
loop_
_entity_poly.entity_id
_entity_poly.type
_entity_poly.pdbx_seq_one_letter_code
_entity_poly.pdbx_strand_id
1 'polypeptide(L)'
;MKSESKPDKAEPKEKLSLTHDTVRIGGRKFKYTAATGILVLKTEDDKPKASFFFIAYTLDDTHDLSRRPITFSFNGGPGSSSVWLHLGVLGP
;
A
#
# COMPACT_ATOMS: atom_id res chain seq x y z
N MET A 1 43.15 2.82 0.06
CA MET A 1 41.72 2.55 0.25
C MET A 1 40.93 3.62 -0.46
N LYS A 2 40.28 3.31 -1.59
CA LYS A 2 39.34 4.23 -2.25
C LYS A 2 38.01 4.10 -1.51
N SER A 3 37.54 5.19 -0.92
CA SER A 3 36.17 5.27 -0.39
C SER A 3 35.20 5.27 -1.57
N GLU A 4 34.43 4.20 -1.74
CA GLU A 4 33.29 4.22 -2.66
C GLU A 4 32.25 5.20 -2.12
N SER A 5 32.00 6.27 -2.87
CA SER A 5 30.86 7.15 -2.64
C SER A 5 29.59 6.36 -2.88
N LYS A 6 28.76 6.17 -1.84
CA LYS A 6 27.41 5.61 -1.99
C LYS A 6 26.67 6.43 -3.06
N PRO A 7 25.96 5.77 -3.99
CA PRO A 7 25.15 6.48 -4.97
C PRO A 7 24.14 7.35 -4.23
N ASP A 8 23.99 8.58 -4.70
CA ASP A 8 23.05 9.55 -4.13
C ASP A 8 21.65 8.92 -4.16
N LYS A 9 21.13 8.57 -2.99
CA LYS A 9 19.91 7.79 -2.87
C LYS A 9 18.75 8.72 -3.22
N ALA A 10 18.22 8.57 -4.43
CA ALA A 10 17.06 9.34 -4.89
C ALA A 10 15.99 9.38 -3.81
N GLU A 11 15.50 10.58 -3.49
CA GLU A 11 14.48 10.75 -2.47
C GLU A 11 13.23 9.95 -2.87
N PRO A 12 12.64 9.17 -1.94
CA PRO A 12 11.44 8.43 -2.22
C PRO A 12 10.32 9.42 -2.59
N LYS A 13 9.70 9.20 -3.75
CA LYS A 13 8.59 10.02 -4.24
C LYS A 13 7.28 9.30 -4.03
N GLU A 14 6.30 10.01 -3.48
CA GLU A 14 4.94 9.51 -3.40
C GLU A 14 4.32 9.50 -4.80
N LYS A 15 4.03 8.31 -5.31
CA LYS A 15 3.31 8.12 -6.56
C LYS A 15 2.36 6.95 -6.40
N LEU A 16 1.10 7.17 -6.75
CA LEU A 16 0.08 6.14 -6.79
C LEU A 16 0.01 5.50 -8.18
N SER A 17 -0.15 4.19 -8.20
CA SER A 17 -0.65 3.42 -9.34
C SER A 17 -2.05 2.96 -8.99
N LEU A 18 -3.02 3.32 -9.84
CA LEU A 18 -4.43 3.01 -9.64
C LEU A 18 -4.91 2.06 -10.73
N THR A 19 -5.65 1.03 -10.35
CA THR A 19 -6.41 0.17 -11.28
C THR A 19 -7.83 0.01 -10.76
N HIS A 20 -8.77 -0.26 -11.68
CA HIS A 20 -10.17 -0.51 -11.37
C HIS A 20 -10.53 -1.90 -11.85
N ASP A 21 -11.15 -2.70 -10.99
CA ASP A 21 -11.51 -4.07 -11.32
C ASP A 21 -12.78 -4.51 -10.57
N THR A 22 -13.15 -5.77 -10.71
CA THR A 22 -14.31 -6.35 -10.08
C THR A 22 -14.03 -7.78 -9.61
N VAL A 23 -14.44 -8.06 -8.37
CA VAL A 23 -14.43 -9.41 -7.79
C VAL A 23 -15.84 -9.93 -7.56
N ARG A 24 -16.02 -11.26 -7.57
CA ARG A 24 -17.24 -11.92 -7.08
C ARG A 24 -16.98 -12.64 -5.76
N ILE A 25 -17.70 -12.25 -4.70
CA ILE A 25 -17.58 -12.85 -3.36
C ILE A 25 -18.99 -13.26 -2.91
N GLY A 26 -19.17 -14.54 -2.55
CA GLY A 26 -20.48 -15.06 -2.13
C GLY A 26 -21.60 -14.83 -3.16
N GLY A 27 -21.30 -14.96 -4.45
CA GLY A 27 -22.25 -14.73 -5.55
C GLY A 27 -22.56 -13.26 -5.88
N ARG A 28 -22.04 -12.31 -5.09
CA ARG A 28 -22.23 -10.87 -5.29
C ARG A 28 -21.03 -10.25 -6.00
N LYS A 29 -21.29 -9.34 -6.93
CA LYS A 29 -20.28 -8.61 -7.70
C LYS A 29 -19.89 -7.32 -6.95
N PHE A 30 -18.60 -7.06 -6.79
CA PHE A 30 -18.05 -5.87 -6.12
C PHE A 30 -17.05 -5.17 -7.03
N LYS A 31 -17.31 -3.92 -7.40
CA LYS A 31 -16.36 -3.06 -8.10
C LYS A 31 -15.44 -2.39 -7.09
N TYR A 32 -14.15 -2.36 -7.37
CA TYR A 32 -13.17 -1.76 -6.47
C TYR A 32 -12.04 -1.08 -7.24
N THR A 33 -11.48 -0.08 -6.59
CA THR A 33 -10.21 0.54 -6.98
C THR A 33 -9.08 -0.07 -6.17
N ALA A 34 -8.05 -0.59 -6.85
CA ALA A 34 -6.78 -0.96 -6.23
C ALA A 34 -5.79 0.19 -6.38
N ALA A 35 -5.20 0.61 -5.27
CA ALA A 35 -4.16 1.61 -5.21
C ALA A 35 -2.88 0.99 -4.66
N THR A 36 -1.76 1.22 -5.32
CA THR A 36 -0.43 0.89 -4.79
C THR A 36 0.46 2.12 -4.84
N GLY A 37 1.39 2.23 -3.91
CA GLY A 37 2.27 3.39 -3.87
C GLY A 37 3.26 3.37 -2.73
N ILE A 38 4.07 4.42 -2.70
CA ILE A 38 4.99 4.69 -1.60
C ILE A 38 4.43 5.84 -0.78
N LEU A 39 4.38 5.65 0.54
CA LEU A 39 4.13 6.70 1.54
C LEU A 39 5.45 7.06 2.22
N VAL A 40 5.77 8.34 2.27
CA VAL A 40 7.01 8.84 2.89
C VAL A 40 6.70 9.34 4.28
N LEU A 41 7.21 8.65 5.30
CA LEU A 41 7.21 9.19 6.66
C LEU A 41 8.29 10.24 6.78
N LYS A 42 7.88 11.43 7.22
CA LYS A 42 8.77 12.56 7.45
C LYS A 42 9.03 12.76 8.95
N THR A 43 10.15 13.38 9.27
CA THR A 43 10.47 13.90 10.60
C THR A 43 9.68 15.19 10.88
N GLU A 44 9.78 15.71 12.11
CA GLU A 44 9.16 16.99 12.48
C GLU A 44 9.69 18.19 11.67
N ASP A 45 10.93 18.11 11.17
CA ASP A 45 11.55 19.08 10.27
C ASP A 45 11.30 18.80 8.77
N ASP A 46 10.24 18.04 8.46
CA ASP A 46 9.77 17.67 7.10
C ASP A 46 10.78 16.87 6.25
N LYS A 47 11.83 16.30 6.85
CA LYS A 47 12.82 15.47 6.13
C LYS A 47 12.34 14.02 6.01
N PRO A 48 12.56 13.35 4.86
CA PRO A 48 12.24 11.93 4.72
C PRO A 48 12.96 11.06 5.77
N LYS A 49 12.19 10.32 6.58
CA LYS A 49 12.67 9.39 7.61
C LYS A 49 12.61 7.93 7.15
N ALA A 50 11.49 7.56 6.51
CA ALA A 50 11.25 6.22 6.03
C ALA A 50 10.25 6.24 4.87
N SER A 51 10.16 5.13 4.14
CA SER A 51 9.18 4.95 3.06
C SER A 51 8.52 3.58 3.17
N PHE A 52 7.20 3.54 3.02
CA PHE A 52 6.40 2.32 3.07
C PHE A 52 5.72 2.10 1.73
N PHE A 53 5.92 0.94 1.14
CA PHE A 53 5.07 0.50 0.05
C PHE A 53 3.75 -0.04 0.61
N PHE A 54 2.64 0.31 -0.02
CA PHE A 54 1.31 -0.16 0.36
C PHE A 54 0.50 -0.65 -0.84
N ILE A 55 -0.51 -1.45 -0.52
CA ILE A 55 -1.57 -1.90 -1.43
C ILE A 55 -2.89 -1.64 -0.70
N ALA A 56 -3.83 -0.95 -1.34
CA ALA A 56 -5.14 -0.63 -0.78
C ALA A 56 -6.24 -1.00 -1.77
N TYR A 57 -7.33 -1.54 -1.25
CA TYR A 57 -8.55 -1.86 -2.02
C TYR A 57 -9.71 -1.07 -1.45
N THR A 58 -10.31 -0.24 -2.30
CA THR A 58 -11.44 0.60 -1.93
C THR A 58 -12.65 0.17 -2.74
N LEU A 59 -13.77 -0.13 -2.08
CA LEU A 59 -15.02 -0.42 -2.77
C LEU A 59 -15.58 0.88 -3.37
N ASP A 60 -15.90 0.87 -4.66
CA ASP A 60 -16.34 2.08 -5.37
C ASP A 60 -17.82 2.41 -5.06
N ASP A 61 -18.68 1.39 -5.01
CA ASP A 61 -20.13 1.55 -4.91
C ASP A 61 -20.63 1.52 -3.45
N THR A 62 -20.10 2.40 -2.58
CA THR A 62 -20.58 2.52 -1.18
C THR A 62 -21.27 3.86 -0.91
N HIS A 63 -22.49 3.80 -0.37
CA HIS A 63 -23.32 4.99 -0.14
C HIS A 63 -22.87 5.82 1.07
N ASP A 64 -22.16 5.20 2.02
CA ASP A 64 -21.66 5.89 3.23
C ASP A 64 -20.30 5.32 3.65
N LEU A 65 -19.23 6.02 3.26
CA LEU A 65 -17.85 5.68 3.62
C LEU A 65 -17.58 5.79 5.12
N SER A 66 -18.29 6.65 5.85
CA SER A 66 -18.05 6.89 7.28
C SER A 66 -18.39 5.67 8.14
N ARG A 67 -19.26 4.79 7.62
CA ARG A 67 -19.67 3.54 8.27
C ARG A 67 -18.83 2.33 7.87
N ARG A 68 -18.01 2.45 6.82
CA ARG A 68 -17.21 1.33 6.32
C ARG A 68 -15.90 1.26 7.11
N PRO A 69 -15.62 0.16 7.84
CA PRO A 69 -14.38 0.04 8.59
C PRO A 69 -13.17 -0.02 7.66
N ILE A 70 -12.05 0.50 8.14
CA ILE A 70 -10.73 0.35 7.50
C ILE A 70 -10.00 -0.79 8.19
N THR A 71 -9.53 -1.75 7.40
CA THR A 71 -8.68 -2.85 7.89
C THR A 71 -7.25 -2.62 7.42
N PHE A 72 -6.32 -2.52 8.37
CA PHE A 72 -4.89 -2.58 8.10
C PHE A 72 -4.38 -3.99 8.35
N SER A 73 -3.52 -4.48 7.47
CA SER A 73 -2.98 -5.83 7.56
C SER A 73 -1.48 -5.84 7.30
N PHE A 74 -0.73 -6.51 8.16
CA PHE A 74 0.73 -6.54 8.15
C PHE A 74 1.19 -7.98 8.29
N ASN A 75 2.19 -8.37 7.51
CA ASN A 75 2.81 -9.68 7.69
C ASN A 75 3.65 -9.71 8.97
N GLY A 76 3.72 -10.91 9.55
CA GLY A 76 4.48 -11.19 10.76
C GLY A 76 5.92 -11.65 10.49
N GLY A 77 6.56 -12.17 11.53
CA GLY A 77 8.01 -12.39 11.56
C GLY A 77 8.78 -11.06 11.44
N PRO A 78 10.09 -11.03 11.70
CA PRO A 78 10.88 -9.85 11.39
C PRO A 78 11.21 -9.83 9.89
N GLY A 79 10.72 -8.81 9.17
CA GLY A 79 11.13 -8.51 7.80
C GLY A 79 10.38 -9.23 6.67
N SER A 80 9.32 -10.00 6.95
CA SER A 80 8.50 -10.62 5.90
C SER A 80 7.64 -9.58 5.17
N SER A 81 7.58 -9.65 3.85
CA SER A 81 6.80 -8.73 3.02
C SER A 81 5.30 -9.00 3.12
N SER A 82 4.47 -7.95 3.26
CA SER A 82 3.00 -8.01 3.17
C SER A 82 2.45 -8.54 1.84
N VAL A 83 3.31 -8.80 0.84
CA VAL A 83 2.91 -9.44 -0.43
C VAL A 83 2.20 -10.77 -0.24
N TRP A 84 2.52 -11.55 0.80
CA TRP A 84 1.86 -12.83 1.06
C TRP A 84 0.40 -12.66 1.50
N LEU A 85 0.09 -11.58 2.23
CA LEU A 85 -1.28 -11.28 2.59
C LEU A 85 -2.05 -10.79 1.37
N HIS A 86 -1.40 -10.02 0.50
CA HIS A 86 -1.99 -9.57 -0.75
C HIS A 86 -2.29 -10.72 -1.72
N LEU A 87 -1.34 -11.61 -2.00
CA LEU A 87 -1.51 -12.68 -3.00
C LEU A 87 -2.13 -13.96 -2.46
N GLY A 88 -2.04 -14.21 -1.15
CA GLY A 88 -2.39 -15.50 -0.56
C GLY A 88 -3.59 -15.50 0.37
N VAL A 89 -4.06 -14.34 0.86
CA VAL A 89 -5.07 -14.31 1.94
C VAL A 89 -6.16 -13.27 1.72
N LEU A 90 -5.79 -12.00 1.57
CA LEU A 90 -6.68 -10.84 1.66
C LEU A 90 -6.84 -10.08 0.33
N GLY A 91 -6.11 -10.46 -0.71
CA GLY A 91 -6.35 -9.95 -2.04
C GLY A 91 -7.74 -10.35 -2.56
N PRO A 92 -8.35 -9.52 -3.41
CA PRO A 92 -9.57 -9.86 -4.15
C PRO A 92 -9.33 -10.94 -5.21
#